data_AF-A0A412LI50-F1
#
_entry.id   AF-A0A412LI50-F1
#
_cell.length_a   1.000
_cell.length_b   1.000
_cell.length_c   1.000
_cell.angle_alpha   90.00
_cell.angle_beta   90.00
_cell.angle_gamma   90.00
#
_symmetry.space_group_name_H-M   'P 1'
#
loop_
_entity.id
_entity.type
_entity.pdbx_description
1 polymer ?
#
loop_
_entity_poly.entity_id
_entity_poly.type
_entity_poly.pdbx_seq_one_letter_code
_entity_poly.pdbx_strand_id
1 'polypeptide(L)'
;MKKKLLLAPLMAVLVACVVVLSGCGGPSVEELITEDLTTQFDEVKNGGDDFLAGLEEASGDEFEQLGIDPKEYAKSYLEGFDYKIGDVTVDEDKGTATADVTITCKSMNKIVEDFATQYQEKIAALDTMPSEDDLYKMAGQVMVDVTKAAKTKDTKVTFKYTANDDGEWSADDSATTEMMNAMMN
;
A
#
# COMPACT_ATOMS: atom_id res chain seq x y z
N MET A 1 -9.81 -23.87 4.81
CA MET A 1 -8.85 -23.91 3.69
C MET A 1 -8.31 -22.50 3.47
N LYS A 2 -6.98 -22.42 3.29
CA LYS A 2 -6.06 -21.26 3.16
C LYS A 2 -6.65 -19.86 2.89
N LYS A 3 -6.84 -19.04 3.95
CA LYS A 3 -7.18 -17.60 3.91
C LYS A 3 -5.99 -16.67 3.57
N LYS A 4 -5.15 -17.02 2.59
CA LYS A 4 -3.91 -16.28 2.28
C LYS A 4 -3.83 -15.70 0.86
N LEU A 5 -4.95 -15.60 0.14
CA LEU A 5 -4.95 -15.23 -1.28
C LEU A 5 -5.40 -13.79 -1.58
N LEU A 6 -5.96 -13.06 -0.61
CA LEU A 6 -6.60 -11.75 -0.88
C LEU A 6 -5.64 -10.54 -0.92
N LEU A 7 -4.39 -10.69 -0.46
CA LEU A 7 -3.41 -9.61 -0.54
C LEU A 7 -2.58 -9.66 -1.84
N ALA A 8 -2.59 -10.78 -2.57
CA ALA A 8 -1.65 -11.01 -3.66
C ALA A 8 -1.81 -10.12 -4.91
N PRO A 9 -3.03 -9.74 -5.37
CA PRO A 9 -3.17 -8.93 -6.59
C PRO A 9 -2.89 -7.43 -6.35
N LEU A 10 -3.24 -6.87 -5.18
CA LEU A 10 -2.83 -5.52 -4.75
C LEU A 10 -1.29 -5.35 -4.68
N MET A 11 -0.56 -6.47 -4.53
CA MET A 11 0.89 -6.51 -4.34
C MET A 11 1.69 -6.66 -5.64
N ALA A 12 1.07 -6.97 -6.78
CA ALA A 12 1.80 -7.28 -8.01
C ALA A 12 2.22 -6.04 -8.82
N VAL A 13 1.54 -4.91 -8.63
CA VAL A 13 1.78 -3.69 -9.42
C VAL A 13 3.04 -2.93 -8.96
N LEU A 14 3.35 -2.97 -7.65
CA LEU A 14 4.45 -2.17 -7.07
C LEU A 14 5.86 -2.79 -7.25
N VAL A 15 6.01 -3.98 -7.83
CA VAL A 15 7.30 -4.73 -7.81
C VAL A 15 7.61 -5.37 -9.15
N ALA A 16 7.49 -4.60 -10.22
CA ALA A 16 7.89 -5.05 -11.55
C ALA A 16 8.79 -4.02 -12.25
N CYS A 17 9.85 -3.57 -11.57
CA CYS A 17 10.84 -2.68 -12.19
C CYS A 17 12.11 -3.46 -12.57
N VAL A 18 12.18 -3.88 -13.84
CA VAL A 18 13.43 -4.23 -14.52
C VAL A 18 13.99 -2.93 -15.08
N VAL A 19 14.93 -2.29 -14.38
CA VAL A 19 15.60 -1.08 -14.91
C VAL A 19 16.70 -1.53 -15.86
N VAL A 20 16.32 -1.76 -17.12
CA VAL A 20 17.30 -1.99 -18.19
C VAL A 20 18.08 -0.70 -18.42
N LEU A 21 19.40 -0.70 -18.25
CA LEU A 21 20.35 -0.10 -19.21
C LEU A 21 21.83 -0.15 -18.79
N SER A 22 22.64 -0.24 -19.84
CA SER A 22 24.06 -0.55 -19.92
C SER A 22 24.97 0.66 -19.68
N GLY A 23 26.11 0.40 -19.04
CA GLY A 23 27.12 1.39 -18.70
C GLY A 23 27.83 2.00 -19.91
N CYS A 24 27.57 3.28 -20.18
CA CYS A 24 28.59 4.33 -20.44
C CYS A 24 27.88 5.68 -20.71
N GLY A 25 27.71 6.49 -19.66
CA GLY A 25 27.30 7.90 -19.77
C GLY A 25 25.83 8.25 -19.48
N GLY A 26 25.06 7.35 -18.85
CA GLY A 26 23.72 7.61 -18.34
C GLY A 26 23.68 8.19 -16.91
N PRO A 27 22.48 8.40 -16.33
CA PRO A 27 22.30 8.79 -14.94
C PRO A 27 23.00 7.83 -13.97
N SER A 28 23.36 8.32 -12.79
CA SER A 28 23.91 7.47 -11.72
C SER A 28 22.87 6.48 -11.19
N VAL A 29 23.32 5.36 -10.60
CA VAL A 29 22.43 4.37 -9.97
C VAL A 29 21.56 5.03 -8.90
N GLU A 30 22.10 6.00 -8.17
CA GLU A 30 21.37 6.78 -7.16
C GLU A 30 20.19 7.56 -7.77
N GLU A 31 20.42 8.23 -8.89
CA GLU A 31 19.38 8.97 -9.63
C GLU A 31 18.32 8.01 -10.17
N LEU A 32 18.71 6.85 -10.69
CA LEU A 32 17.80 5.83 -11.21
C LEU A 32 16.88 5.28 -10.11
N ILE A 33 17.43 4.92 -8.95
CA ILE A 33 16.65 4.44 -7.81
C ILE A 33 15.70 5.54 -7.31
N THR A 34 16.15 6.79 -7.28
CA THR A 34 15.33 7.92 -6.87
C THR A 34 14.16 8.16 -7.83
N GLU A 35 14.41 8.09 -9.15
CA GLU A 35 13.39 8.24 -10.19
C GLU A 35 12.37 7.10 -10.16
N ASP A 36 12.84 5.86 -9.96
CA ASP A 36 11.99 4.66 -9.80
C ASP A 36 11.02 4.84 -8.62
N LEU A 37 11.55 5.13 -7.43
CA LEU A 37 10.73 5.35 -6.22
C LEU A 37 9.76 6.53 -6.41
N THR A 38 10.21 7.63 -7.01
CA THR A 38 9.37 8.80 -7.28
C THR A 38 8.19 8.43 -8.17
N THR A 39 8.45 7.73 -9.28
CA THR A 39 7.42 7.33 -10.24
C THR A 39 6.37 6.44 -9.58
N GLN A 40 6.80 5.41 -8.86
CA GLN A 40 5.90 4.47 -8.20
C GLN A 40 5.06 5.12 -7.10
N PHE A 41 5.69 5.92 -6.23
CA PHE A 41 4.94 6.54 -5.14
C PHE A 41 4.06 7.70 -5.62
N ASP A 42 4.42 8.42 -6.68
CA ASP A 42 3.53 9.41 -7.30
C ASP A 42 2.30 8.75 -7.92
N GLU A 43 2.44 7.57 -8.52
CA GLU A 43 1.30 6.81 -9.02
C GLU A 43 0.34 6.43 -7.89
N VAL A 44 0.86 5.88 -6.78
CA VAL A 44 0.05 5.57 -5.59
C VAL A 44 -0.59 6.83 -5.01
N LYS A 45 0.17 7.90 -4.84
CA LYS A 45 -0.30 9.18 -4.27
C LYS A 45 -1.44 9.81 -5.07
N ASN A 46 -1.40 9.69 -6.40
CA ASN A 46 -2.44 10.22 -7.27
C ASN A 46 -3.65 9.29 -7.42
N GLY A 47 -3.68 8.16 -6.70
CA GLY A 47 -4.74 7.17 -6.78
C GLY A 47 -4.76 6.49 -8.14
N GLY A 48 -3.58 6.13 -8.64
CA GLY A 48 -3.34 5.54 -9.95
C GLY A 48 -4.30 4.40 -10.27
N ASP A 49 -4.62 4.28 -11.56
CA ASP A 49 -5.60 3.31 -12.06
C ASP A 49 -5.23 1.88 -11.68
N ASP A 50 -3.94 1.55 -11.58
CA ASP A 50 -3.48 0.21 -11.23
C ASP A 50 -3.71 -0.12 -9.74
N PHE A 51 -3.57 0.85 -8.83
CA PHE A 51 -3.92 0.66 -7.42
C PHE A 51 -5.43 0.45 -7.26
N LEU A 52 -6.24 1.25 -7.97
CA LEU A 52 -7.70 1.12 -7.97
C LEU A 52 -8.14 -0.21 -8.56
N ALA A 53 -7.56 -0.63 -9.69
CA ALA A 53 -7.84 -1.92 -10.31
C ALA A 53 -7.45 -3.08 -9.39
N GLY A 54 -6.28 -3.01 -8.75
CA GLY A 54 -5.83 -4.01 -7.78
C GLY A 54 -6.77 -4.11 -6.58
N LEU A 55 -7.28 -2.98 -6.08
CA LEU A 55 -8.28 -2.99 -5.01
C LEU A 55 -9.61 -3.56 -5.48
N GLU A 56 -10.11 -3.17 -6.65
CA GLU A 56 -11.36 -3.70 -7.22
C GLU A 56 -11.29 -5.22 -7.40
N GLU A 57 -10.17 -5.74 -7.93
CA GLU A 57 -9.93 -7.17 -8.08
C GLU A 57 -9.87 -7.90 -6.72
N ALA A 58 -9.19 -7.30 -5.74
CA ALA A 58 -9.04 -7.90 -4.41
C ALA A 58 -10.33 -7.86 -3.58
N SER A 59 -11.17 -6.83 -3.78
CA SER A 59 -12.37 -6.59 -2.97
C SER A 59 -13.61 -7.30 -3.51
N GLY A 60 -13.77 -7.43 -4.82
CA GLY A 60 -14.81 -8.24 -5.47
C GLY A 60 -16.21 -8.11 -4.85
N ASP A 61 -16.90 -9.25 -4.71
CA ASP A 61 -18.26 -9.34 -4.17
C ASP A 61 -18.36 -8.93 -2.68
N GLU A 62 -17.24 -8.95 -1.93
CA GLU A 62 -17.22 -8.63 -0.50
C GLU A 62 -17.54 -7.14 -0.26
N PHE A 63 -17.00 -6.24 -1.09
CA PHE A 63 -17.30 -4.82 -0.99
C PHE A 63 -18.73 -4.51 -1.43
N GLU A 64 -19.26 -5.21 -2.44
CA GLU A 64 -20.66 -5.07 -2.85
C GLU A 64 -21.62 -5.46 -1.72
N GLN A 65 -21.37 -6.59 -1.04
CA GLN A 65 -22.18 -7.04 0.09
C GLN A 65 -22.12 -6.07 1.28
N LEU A 66 -20.95 -5.48 1.53
CA LEU A 66 -20.76 -4.47 2.56
C LEU A 66 -21.30 -3.09 2.15
N GLY A 67 -21.68 -2.89 0.88
CA GLY A 67 -22.10 -1.60 0.35
C GLY A 67 -20.98 -0.56 0.28
N ILE A 68 -19.73 -1.02 0.13
CA ILE A 68 -18.55 -0.17 -0.01
C ILE A 68 -18.26 0.05 -1.49
N ASP A 69 -18.10 1.30 -1.91
CA ASP A 69 -17.53 1.63 -3.22
C ASP A 69 -15.99 1.49 -3.14
N PRO A 70 -15.36 0.59 -3.93
CA PRO A 70 -13.92 0.38 -3.87
C PRO A 70 -13.11 1.65 -4.17
N LYS A 71 -13.56 2.48 -5.13
CA LYS A 71 -12.84 3.70 -5.52
C LYS A 71 -12.92 4.76 -4.45
N GLU A 72 -14.07 4.96 -3.84
CA GLU A 72 -14.22 5.88 -2.71
C GLU A 72 -13.41 5.41 -1.51
N TYR A 73 -13.39 4.11 -1.23
CA TYR A 73 -12.59 3.53 -0.16
C TYR A 73 -11.09 3.75 -0.40
N ALA A 74 -10.58 3.42 -1.59
CA ALA A 74 -9.19 3.69 -1.97
C ALA A 74 -8.81 5.15 -1.81
N LYS A 75 -9.62 6.07 -2.35
CA LYS A 75 -9.37 7.52 -2.23
C LYS A 75 -9.34 7.96 -0.76
N SER A 76 -10.27 7.45 0.04
CA SER A 76 -10.29 7.74 1.47
C SER A 76 -9.07 7.17 2.19
N TYR A 77 -8.58 6.00 1.80
CA TYR A 77 -7.42 5.38 2.43
C TYR A 77 -6.12 6.13 2.07
N LEU A 78 -5.98 6.51 0.80
CA LEU A 78 -4.84 7.26 0.27
C LEU A 78 -4.89 8.76 0.58
N GLU A 79 -5.97 9.26 1.18
CA GLU A 79 -6.06 10.65 1.59
C GLU A 79 -4.96 10.97 2.62
N GLY A 80 -4.08 11.91 2.24
CA GLY A 80 -2.91 12.27 3.03
C GLY A 80 -1.72 11.33 2.84
N PHE A 81 -1.79 10.36 1.92
CA PHE A 81 -0.63 9.58 1.51
C PHE A 81 0.45 10.50 0.95
N ASP A 82 1.66 10.34 1.44
CA ASP A 82 2.83 11.05 0.96
C ASP A 82 4.08 10.21 1.18
N TYR A 83 5.18 10.63 0.59
CA TYR A 83 6.47 9.96 0.76
C TYR A 83 7.61 10.97 0.72
N LYS A 84 8.71 10.60 1.36
CA LYS A 84 9.97 11.33 1.30
C LYS A 84 11.10 10.34 1.13
N ILE A 85 11.75 10.40 -0.03
CA ILE A 85 12.99 9.67 -0.28
C ILE A 85 14.10 10.37 0.52
N GLY A 86 14.81 9.57 1.31
CA GLY A 86 15.94 9.96 2.13
C GLY A 86 17.26 9.59 1.45
N ASP A 87 18.16 8.97 2.21
CA ASP A 87 19.47 8.61 1.70
C ASP A 87 19.39 7.37 0.79
N VAL A 88 20.06 7.46 -0.36
CA VAL A 88 20.29 6.34 -1.26
C VAL A 88 21.78 6.01 -1.23
N THR A 89 22.11 4.78 -0.87
CA THR A 89 23.50 4.30 -0.75
C THR A 89 23.72 3.20 -1.75
N VAL A 90 24.72 3.35 -2.61
CA VAL A 90 25.06 2.39 -3.67
C VAL A 90 26.45 1.80 -3.40
N ASP A 91 26.54 0.48 -3.45
CA ASP A 91 27.79 -0.30 -3.46
C ASP A 91 27.87 -1.02 -4.81
N GLU A 92 28.48 -0.33 -5.80
CA GLU A 92 28.62 -0.84 -7.17
C GLU A 92 29.52 -2.08 -7.22
N ASP A 93 30.55 -2.16 -6.36
CA ASP A 93 31.44 -3.31 -6.27
C ASP A 93 30.70 -4.59 -5.87
N LYS A 94 29.67 -4.45 -5.03
CA LYS A 94 28.80 -5.56 -4.61
C LYS A 94 27.53 -5.70 -5.44
N GLY A 95 27.23 -4.75 -6.33
CA GLY A 95 25.95 -4.70 -7.04
C GLY A 95 24.76 -4.60 -6.10
N THR A 96 24.89 -3.84 -4.99
CA THR A 96 23.82 -3.66 -4.00
C THR A 96 23.57 -2.20 -3.67
N ALA A 97 22.33 -1.83 -3.38
CA ALA A 97 21.96 -0.48 -2.98
C ALA A 97 20.79 -0.48 -1.99
N THR A 98 20.69 0.58 -1.22
CA THR A 98 19.61 0.79 -0.24
C THR A 98 19.06 2.21 -0.35
N ALA A 99 17.74 2.35 -0.27
CA ALA A 99 17.07 3.64 -0.24
C ALA A 99 16.19 3.74 1.01
N ASP A 100 16.49 4.69 1.89
CA ASP A 100 15.65 5.00 3.03
C ASP A 100 14.48 5.87 2.58
N VAL A 101 13.25 5.46 2.89
CA VAL A 101 12.04 6.20 2.53
C VAL A 101 11.17 6.37 3.76
N THR A 102 10.67 7.59 3.96
CA THR A 102 9.62 7.87 4.94
C THR A 102 8.29 7.88 4.21
N ILE A 103 7.41 6.93 4.53
CA ILE A 103 6.07 6.82 3.96
C ILE A 103 5.07 7.38 4.96
N THR A 104 4.27 8.33 4.52
CA THR A 104 3.15 8.91 5.28
C THR A 104 1.88 8.23 4.81
N CYS A 105 1.22 7.45 5.66
CA CYS A 105 -0.03 6.78 5.28
C CYS A 105 -0.93 6.50 6.49
N LYS A 106 -2.19 6.16 6.25
CA LYS A 106 -3.12 5.73 7.30
C LYS A 106 -2.79 4.30 7.70
N SER A 107 -2.76 4.05 9.02
CA SER A 107 -2.46 2.73 9.57
C SER A 107 -3.62 1.76 9.37
N MET A 108 -3.39 0.67 8.63
CA MET A 108 -4.38 -0.39 8.45
C MET A 108 -4.73 -1.08 9.78
N ASN A 109 -3.74 -1.30 10.65
CA ASN A 109 -4.00 -1.89 11.97
C ASN A 109 -4.91 -0.99 12.80
N LYS A 110 -4.65 0.32 12.81
CA LYS A 110 -5.48 1.27 13.56
C LYS A 110 -6.91 1.32 13.02
N ILE A 111 -7.06 1.30 11.69
CA ILE A 111 -8.36 1.24 11.01
C ILE A 111 -9.13 -0.01 11.45
N VAL A 112 -8.50 -1.19 11.45
CA VAL A 112 -9.14 -2.45 11.87
C VAL A 112 -9.49 -2.44 13.36
N GLU A 113 -8.63 -1.89 14.21
CA GLU A 113 -8.90 -1.73 15.64
C GLU A 113 -10.09 -0.80 15.90
N ASP A 114 -10.15 0.34 15.21
CA ASP A 114 -11.25 1.30 15.31
C ASP A 114 -12.54 0.73 14.74
N PHE A 115 -12.47 0.00 13.62
CA PHE A 115 -13.61 -0.72 13.06
C PHE A 115 -14.20 -1.68 14.09
N ALA A 116 -13.37 -2.53 14.70
CA ALA A 116 -13.82 -3.51 15.69
C ALA A 116 -14.52 -2.83 16.87
N THR A 117 -13.93 -1.74 17.36
CA THR A 117 -14.47 -0.97 18.49
C THR A 117 -15.81 -0.30 18.13
N GLN A 118 -15.83 0.49 17.05
CA GLN A 118 -17.03 1.26 16.67
C GLN A 118 -18.17 0.37 16.17
N TYR A 119 -17.85 -0.74 15.51
CA TYR A 119 -18.87 -1.71 15.11
C TYR A 119 -19.51 -2.35 16.34
N GLN A 120 -18.71 -2.78 17.33
CA GLN A 120 -19.24 -3.32 18.59
C GLN A 120 -20.10 -2.31 19.34
N GLU A 121 -19.69 -1.05 19.42
CA GLU A 121 -20.47 0.03 20.02
C GLU A 121 -21.81 0.24 19.30
N LYS A 122 -21.80 0.24 17.96
CA LYS A 122 -23.03 0.33 17.17
C LYS A 122 -23.97 -0.84 17.46
N ILE A 123 -23.45 -2.07 17.50
CA ILE A 123 -24.25 -3.27 17.81
C ILE A 123 -24.85 -3.20 19.21
N ALA A 124 -24.05 -2.79 20.21
CA ALA A 124 -24.51 -2.68 21.59
C ALA A 124 -25.59 -1.61 21.78
N ALA A 125 -25.65 -0.62 20.90
CA ALA A 125 -26.66 0.44 20.90
C ALA A 125 -27.98 0.04 20.19
N LEU A 126 -28.08 -1.15 19.59
CA LEU A 126 -29.29 -1.60 18.90
C LEU A 126 -30.29 -2.19 19.89
N ASP A 127 -31.52 -1.68 19.87
CA ASP A 127 -32.63 -2.23 20.67
C ASP A 127 -33.10 -3.60 20.17
N THR A 128 -32.99 -3.84 18.86
CA THR A 128 -33.35 -5.10 18.19
C THR A 128 -32.29 -5.46 17.17
N MET A 129 -31.91 -6.74 17.09
CA MET A 129 -30.94 -7.21 16.10
C MET A 129 -31.52 -7.07 14.67
N PRO A 130 -30.84 -6.34 13.76
CA PRO A 130 -31.24 -6.22 12.36
C PRO A 130 -31.10 -7.53 11.58
N SER A 131 -31.46 -7.49 10.30
CA SER A 131 -31.16 -8.57 9.36
C SER A 131 -29.64 -8.69 9.13
N GLU A 132 -29.20 -9.85 8.64
CA GLU A 132 -27.79 -10.08 8.31
C GLU A 132 -27.28 -9.08 7.26
N ASP A 133 -28.09 -8.80 6.23
CA ASP A 133 -27.77 -7.82 5.18
C ASP A 133 -27.59 -6.40 5.74
N ASP A 134 -28.42 -6.01 6.71
CA ASP A 134 -28.30 -4.69 7.37
C ASP A 134 -27.05 -4.62 8.26
N LEU A 135 -26.66 -5.74 8.88
CA LEU A 135 -25.43 -5.84 9.65
C LEU A 135 -24.20 -5.71 8.75
N TYR A 136 -24.19 -6.33 7.55
CA TYR A 136 -23.11 -6.18 6.58
C TYR A 136 -22.98 -4.74 6.09
N LYS A 137 -24.10 -4.08 5.73
CA LYS A 137 -24.08 -2.66 5.34
C LYS A 137 -23.63 -1.75 6.47
N MET A 138 -24.03 -2.06 7.71
CA MET A 138 -23.56 -1.34 8.89
C MET A 138 -22.05 -1.50 9.07
N ALA A 139 -21.52 -2.72 8.90
CA ALA A 139 -20.09 -2.98 8.96
C ALA A 139 -19.35 -2.19 7.86
N GLY A 140 -19.86 -2.20 6.62
CA GLY A 140 -19.28 -1.43 5.53
C GLY A 140 -19.25 0.08 5.82
N GLN A 141 -20.34 0.65 6.34
CA GLN A 141 -20.38 2.05 6.72
C GLN A 141 -19.37 2.37 7.84
N VAL A 142 -19.27 1.53 8.87
CA VAL A 142 -18.27 1.72 9.93
C VAL A 142 -16.87 1.68 9.34
N MET A 143 -16.57 0.71 8.47
CA MET A 143 -15.25 0.60 7.83
C MET A 143 -14.89 1.87 7.07
N VAL A 144 -15.82 2.43 6.28
CA VAL A 144 -15.62 3.70 5.57
C VAL A 144 -15.42 4.86 6.54
N ASP A 145 -16.22 4.95 7.59
CA ASP A 145 -16.16 6.05 8.57
C ASP A 145 -14.83 6.04 9.33
N VAL A 146 -14.36 4.88 9.79
CA VAL A 146 -13.09 4.77 10.50
C VAL A 146 -11.89 5.05 9.58
N THR A 147 -11.95 4.63 8.31
CA THR A 147 -10.89 4.94 7.33
C THR A 147 -10.84 6.43 7.02
N LYS A 148 -11.99 7.12 6.92
CA LYS A 148 -12.03 8.58 6.77
C LYS A 148 -11.46 9.30 7.99
N ALA A 149 -11.80 8.82 9.19
CA ALA A 149 -11.35 9.43 10.44
C ALA A 149 -9.89 9.11 10.80
N ALA A 150 -9.32 8.03 10.23
CA ALA A 150 -7.96 7.62 10.51
C ALA A 150 -6.95 8.70 10.10
N LYS A 151 -5.96 8.90 10.96
CA LYS A 151 -4.88 9.86 10.74
C LYS A 151 -3.69 9.18 10.09
N THR A 152 -2.99 9.94 9.26
CA THR A 152 -1.72 9.48 8.70
C THR A 152 -0.63 9.49 9.75
N LYS A 153 0.37 8.64 9.51
CA LYS A 153 1.58 8.54 10.31
C LYS A 153 2.76 8.24 9.39
N ASP A 154 3.91 8.75 9.80
CA ASP A 154 5.19 8.50 9.13
C ASP A 154 5.76 7.16 9.59
N THR A 155 6.07 6.30 8.63
CA THR A 155 6.83 5.06 8.85
C THR A 155 8.07 5.07 7.97
N LYS A 156 9.22 4.80 8.58
CA LYS A 156 10.48 4.66 7.85
C LYS A 156 10.66 3.21 7.41
N VAL A 157 11.03 3.05 6.15
CA VAL A 157 11.35 1.76 5.53
C VAL A 157 12.63 1.89 4.71
N THR A 158 13.30 0.77 4.48
CA THR A 158 14.52 0.73 3.67
C THR A 158 14.30 -0.23 2.52
N PHE A 159 14.21 0.30 1.31
CA PHE A 159 14.14 -0.50 0.09
C PHE A 159 15.53 -0.95 -0.30
N LYS A 160 15.65 -2.21 -0.72
CA LYS A 160 16.90 -2.80 -1.17
C LYS A 160 16.83 -3.03 -2.67
N TYR A 161 17.97 -2.84 -3.32
CA TYR A 161 18.13 -3.02 -4.75
C TYR A 161 19.36 -3.88 -5.02
N THR A 162 19.28 -4.68 -6.06
CA THR A 162 20.36 -5.54 -6.54
C THR A 162 20.55 -5.38 -8.04
N ALA A 163 21.81 -5.41 -8.47
CA ALA A 163 22.18 -5.46 -9.88
C ALA A 163 22.20 -6.91 -10.39
N ASN A 164 21.67 -7.14 -11.58
CA ASN A 164 21.84 -8.41 -12.28
C ASN A 164 23.20 -8.48 -13.01
N ASP A 165 23.49 -9.62 -13.65
CA ASP A 165 24.75 -9.85 -14.38
C ASP A 165 24.95 -8.87 -15.56
N ASP A 166 23.86 -8.27 -16.06
CA ASP A 166 23.86 -7.27 -17.14
C ASP A 166 24.02 -5.83 -16.61
N GLY A 167 24.13 -5.65 -15.28
CA GLY A 167 24.27 -4.36 -14.62
C GLY A 167 22.95 -3.59 -14.45
N GLU A 168 21.81 -4.25 -14.65
CA GLU A 168 20.47 -3.69 -14.47
C GLU A 168 20.06 -3.79 -13.01
N TRP A 169 19.52 -2.71 -12.46
CA TRP A 169 19.13 -2.63 -11.06
C TRP A 169 17.63 -2.86 -10.89
N SER A 170 17.24 -3.61 -9.87
CA SER A 170 15.84 -3.84 -9.52
C SER A 170 15.67 -3.87 -8.01
N ALA A 171 14.49 -3.46 -7.53
CA ALA A 171 14.12 -3.62 -6.14
C ALA A 171 14.05 -5.11 -5.77
N ASP A 172 14.59 -5.46 -4.60
CA ASP A 172 14.52 -6.81 -4.06
C ASP A 172 13.07 -7.18 -3.70
N ASP A 173 12.76 -8.48 -3.67
CA ASP A 173 11.47 -9.03 -3.21
C ASP A 173 11.06 -8.53 -1.80
N SER A 174 12.02 -8.06 -1.00
CA SER A 174 11.77 -7.44 0.31
C SER A 174 10.95 -6.15 0.22
N ALA A 175 10.95 -5.44 -0.91
CA ALA A 175 10.23 -4.19 -1.13
C ALA A 175 8.72 -4.32 -0.80
N THR A 176 8.09 -5.44 -1.19
CA THR A 176 6.69 -5.73 -0.85
C THR A 176 6.47 -5.79 0.66
N THR A 177 7.39 -6.43 1.38
CA THR A 177 7.30 -6.59 2.84
C THR A 177 7.50 -5.26 3.54
N GLU A 178 8.45 -4.45 3.07
CA GLU A 178 8.69 -3.11 3.60
C GLU A 178 7.48 -2.19 3.39
N MET A 179 6.90 -2.19 2.19
CA MET A 179 5.67 -1.42 1.91
C MET A 179 4.50 -1.90 2.79
N MET A 180 4.34 -3.21 2.96
CA MET A 180 3.32 -3.78 3.85
C MET A 180 3.55 -3.32 5.30
N ASN A 181 4.79 -3.34 5.78
CA ASN A 181 5.13 -2.85 7.11
C ASN A 181 4.77 -1.36 7.25
N ALA A 182 5.06 -0.53 6.25
CA ALA A 182 4.69 0.88 6.29
C ALA A 182 3.18 1.09 6.45
N MET A 183 2.38 0.38 5.65
CA MET A 183 0.91 0.48 5.65
C MET A 183 0.25 -0.06 6.92
N MET A 184 0.87 -1.04 7.57
CA MET A 184 0.34 -1.64 8.80
C MET A 184 0.67 -0.82 10.07
N ASN A 185 1.63 0.11 10.01
CA ASN A 185 2.16 0.83 11.18
C ASN A 185 1.44 2.11 11.54
#